data_AF-A0A453CML2-F1
#
_entry.id   AF-A0A453CML2-F1
#
_cell.length_a   1.000
_cell.length_b   1.000
_cell.length_c   1.000
_cell.angle_alpha   90.00
_cell.angle_beta   90.00
_cell.angle_gamma   90.00
#
_symmetry.space_group_name_H-M   'P 1'
#
loop_
_entity.id
_entity.type
_entity.pdbx_description
1 polymer ?
#
loop_
_entity_poly.entity_id
_entity_poly.type
_entity_poly.pdbx_seq_one_letter_code
_entity_poly.pdbx_strand_id
1 'polypeptide(L)'
;QVPKAASSSIVQTYMSTFFRRHGVFVTRHPLLVLCASLLVPILLCIGLIRFKVETRPEKLWVSPGSQTAYEKQYFDSHLAPFYRIEQLVLATSASDQLEAPTIVNDNNFKLLFQIQKKIDDLRANYSGSTVSLADICLKPLSTDCATQSVLQYFQLDPKKHDDLGIDHAKFCFEHYSSEETCLSTFQSPIDPSTILGGFPGSNFTEASAFVITYPVNNKVETTGQENAKAMAWERAYINLVKEEILPMVLAQNLTLSFSSESSIKDELNRESTADAITIVISYIVMFAYISFTLGDRPSRLWALFVSS
;
A
#
# COMPACT_ATOMS: atom_id res chain seq x y z
N GLN A 1 16.31 -50.38 54.34
CA GLN A 1 15.79 -49.03 54.68
C GLN A 1 14.81 -48.64 53.59
N VAL A 2 13.51 -48.61 53.90
CA VAL A 2 12.48 -48.10 52.98
C VAL A 2 12.63 -46.57 52.93
N PRO A 3 12.76 -45.93 51.76
CA PRO A 3 12.85 -44.48 51.71
C PRO A 3 11.52 -43.89 52.20
N LYS A 4 11.60 -43.11 53.28
CA LYS A 4 10.51 -42.34 53.87
C LYS A 4 9.91 -41.46 52.76
N ALA A 5 8.64 -41.66 52.44
CA ALA A 5 7.91 -40.79 51.51
C ALA A 5 8.07 -39.34 51.99
N ALA A 6 8.68 -38.50 51.14
CA ALA A 6 8.70 -37.06 51.37
C ALA A 6 7.25 -36.60 51.56
N SER A 7 6.96 -35.90 52.67
CA SER A 7 5.62 -35.36 52.93
C SER A 7 5.26 -34.42 51.79
N SER A 8 4.36 -34.86 50.91
CA SER A 8 3.85 -34.04 49.82
C SER A 8 3.30 -32.75 50.39
N SER A 9 3.67 -31.61 49.82
CA SER A 9 3.20 -30.32 50.30
C SER A 9 1.66 -30.30 50.35
N ILE A 10 1.09 -29.52 51.26
CA ILE A 10 -0.37 -29.40 51.40
C ILE A 10 -1.01 -29.04 50.05
N VAL A 11 -0.35 -28.17 49.29
CA VAL A 11 -0.75 -27.76 47.94
C VAL A 11 -0.76 -28.94 46.97
N GLN A 12 0.29 -29.78 46.97
CA GLN A 12 0.35 -30.97 46.11
C GLN A 12 -0.77 -31.96 46.44
N THR A 13 -1.06 -32.16 47.72
CA THR A 13 -2.12 -33.05 48.19
C THR A 13 -3.49 -32.54 47.77
N TYR A 14 -3.74 -31.23 47.92
CA TYR A 14 -4.98 -30.59 47.50
C TYR A 14 -5.18 -30.65 45.98
N MET A 15 -4.18 -30.27 45.19
CA MET A 15 -4.23 -30.31 43.72
C MET A 15 -4.47 -31.74 43.21
N SER A 16 -3.76 -32.73 43.77
CA SER A 16 -3.94 -34.14 43.41
C SER A 16 -5.36 -34.61 43.69
N THR A 17 -5.90 -34.29 44.87
CA THR A 17 -7.26 -34.68 45.25
C THR A 17 -8.31 -34.01 44.37
N PHE A 18 -8.12 -32.73 44.05
CA PHE A 18 -9.01 -31.95 43.18
C PHE A 18 -9.03 -32.48 41.74
N PHE A 19 -7.87 -32.60 41.09
CA PHE A 19 -7.79 -33.10 39.71
C PHE A 19 -8.23 -34.55 39.59
N ARG A 20 -7.97 -35.40 40.61
CA ARG A 20 -8.51 -36.76 40.65
C ARG A 20 -10.03 -36.76 40.69
N ARG A 21 -10.64 -35.92 41.54
CA ARG A 21 -12.10 -35.81 41.63
C ARG A 21 -12.70 -35.26 40.33
N HIS A 22 -12.05 -34.27 39.71
CA HIS A 22 -12.46 -33.71 38.43
C HIS A 22 -12.36 -34.75 37.30
N GLY A 23 -11.25 -35.52 37.21
CA GLY A 23 -11.09 -36.58 36.21
C GLY A 23 -12.14 -37.70 36.35
N VAL A 24 -12.51 -38.06 37.59
CA VAL A 24 -13.62 -39.01 37.84
C VAL A 24 -14.97 -38.43 37.37
N PHE A 25 -15.20 -37.13 37.53
CA PHE A 25 -16.41 -36.48 37.02
C PHE A 25 -16.46 -36.50 35.48
N VAL A 26 -15.34 -36.16 34.82
CA VAL A 26 -15.24 -36.15 33.35
C VAL A 26 -15.49 -37.55 32.77
N THR A 27 -14.91 -38.59 33.37
CA THR A 27 -15.08 -39.97 32.90
C THR A 27 -16.48 -40.54 33.17
N ARG A 28 -17.17 -40.09 34.22
CA ARG A 28 -18.56 -40.50 34.51
C ARG A 28 -19.60 -39.81 33.63
N HIS A 29 -19.33 -38.60 33.15
CA HIS A 29 -20.27 -37.80 32.34
C HIS A 29 -19.65 -37.28 31.03
N PRO A 30 -19.12 -38.15 30.15
CA PRO A 30 -18.35 -37.72 28.97
C PRO A 30 -19.18 -36.91 27.96
N LEU A 31 -20.44 -37.28 27.72
CA LEU A 31 -21.32 -36.57 26.79
C LEU A 31 -21.62 -35.14 27.25
N LEU A 32 -21.89 -34.95 28.55
CA LEU A 32 -22.14 -33.63 29.12
C LEU A 32 -20.92 -32.74 28.96
N VAL A 33 -19.73 -33.26 29.28
CA VAL A 33 -18.48 -32.51 29.16
C VAL A 33 -18.16 -32.16 27.70
N LEU A 34 -18.33 -33.10 26.76
CA LEU A 34 -18.14 -32.84 25.33
C LEU A 34 -19.11 -31.78 24.79
N CYS A 35 -20.40 -31.86 25.15
CA CYS A 35 -21.39 -30.87 24.77
C CYS A 35 -21.01 -29.49 25.34
N ALA A 36 -20.62 -29.42 26.61
CA ALA A 36 -20.19 -28.16 27.23
C ALA A 36 -18.92 -27.60 26.57
N SER A 37 -17.93 -28.44 26.27
CA SER A 37 -16.67 -28.03 25.64
C SER A 37 -16.83 -27.57 24.20
N LEU A 38 -17.89 -27.97 23.50
CA LEU A 38 -18.24 -27.45 22.17
C LEU A 38 -19.14 -26.21 22.25
N LEU A 39 -20.14 -26.24 23.13
CA LEU A 39 -21.12 -25.16 23.28
C LEU A 39 -20.46 -23.85 23.70
N VAL A 40 -19.54 -23.89 24.67
CA VAL A 40 -18.90 -22.68 25.20
C VAL A 40 -18.07 -21.95 24.11
N PRO A 41 -17.14 -22.59 23.37
CA PRO A 41 -16.45 -21.95 22.26
C PRO A 41 -17.39 -21.45 21.16
N ILE A 42 -18.41 -22.23 20.78
CA ILE A 42 -19.37 -21.81 19.74
C ILE A 42 -20.07 -20.51 20.16
N LEU A 43 -20.55 -20.42 21.40
CA LEU A 43 -21.20 -19.21 21.92
C LEU A 43 -20.24 -18.00 21.92
N LEU A 44 -18.97 -18.20 22.27
CA LEU A 44 -17.95 -17.15 22.19
C LEU A 44 -17.67 -16.73 20.74
N CYS A 45 -17.64 -17.68 19.80
CA CYS A 45 -17.44 -17.42 18.38
C CYS A 45 -18.60 -16.64 17.73
N ILE A 46 -19.81 -16.62 18.30
CA ILE A 46 -20.92 -15.77 17.81
C ILE A 46 -20.52 -14.29 17.76
N GLY A 47 -19.65 -13.84 18.68
CA GLY A 47 -19.13 -12.47 18.68
C GLY A 47 -18.37 -12.07 17.42
N LEU A 48 -17.82 -13.05 16.67
CA LEU A 48 -17.10 -12.80 15.43
C LEU A 48 -17.99 -12.25 14.31
N ILE A 49 -19.31 -12.36 14.41
CA ILE A 49 -20.26 -11.77 13.44
C ILE A 49 -20.14 -10.22 13.45
N ARG A 50 -19.77 -9.63 14.58
CA ARG A 50 -19.55 -8.18 14.72
C ARG A 50 -18.09 -7.77 14.54
N PHE A 51 -17.21 -8.71 14.17
CA PHE A 51 -15.80 -8.42 13.98
C PHE A 51 -15.63 -7.45 12.80
N LYS A 52 -14.98 -6.32 13.06
CA LYS A 52 -14.66 -5.30 12.05
C LYS A 52 -13.15 -5.13 12.02
N VAL A 53 -12.56 -5.37 10.85
CA VAL A 53 -11.13 -5.16 10.62
C VAL A 53 -10.86 -3.68 10.38
N GLU A 54 -9.91 -3.11 11.12
CA GLU A 54 -9.37 -1.78 10.84
C GLU A 54 -8.26 -1.92 9.81
N THR A 55 -8.35 -1.16 8.72
CA THR A 55 -7.40 -1.23 7.59
C THR A 55 -6.67 0.09 7.36
N ARG A 56 -6.90 1.07 8.24
CA ARG A 56 -6.27 2.38 8.18
C ARG A 56 -4.94 2.37 8.94
N PRO A 57 -3.81 2.63 8.26
CA PRO A 57 -2.49 2.55 8.89
C PRO A 57 -2.36 3.56 10.05
N GLU A 58 -2.89 4.76 9.91
CA GLU A 58 -2.79 5.80 10.95
C GLU A 58 -3.44 5.37 12.26
N LYS A 59 -4.55 4.62 12.22
CA LYS A 59 -5.20 4.11 13.44
C LYS A 59 -4.53 2.88 14.03
N LEU A 60 -3.79 2.12 13.21
CA LEU A 60 -3.04 0.95 13.65
C LEU A 60 -1.72 1.33 14.30
N TRP A 61 -1.06 2.39 13.81
CA TRP A 61 0.29 2.78 14.21
C TRP A 61 0.35 3.99 15.14
N VAL A 62 -0.70 4.82 15.20
CA VAL A 62 -0.76 6.01 16.06
C VAL A 62 -1.83 5.84 17.12
N SER A 63 -1.46 6.01 18.39
CA SER A 63 -2.41 5.89 19.48
C SER A 63 -3.42 7.06 19.45
N PRO A 64 -4.73 6.81 19.66
CA PRO A 64 -5.76 7.86 19.54
C PRO A 64 -5.62 9.03 20.53
N GLY A 65 -4.94 8.82 21.66
CA GLY A 65 -4.70 9.85 22.68
C GLY A 65 -3.32 10.52 22.59
N SER A 66 -2.54 10.25 21.55
CA SER A 66 -1.23 10.88 21.35
C SER A 66 -1.37 12.35 20.93
N GLN A 67 -0.33 13.13 21.23
CA GLN A 67 -0.21 14.52 20.75
C GLN A 67 -0.27 14.59 19.22
N THR A 68 0.38 13.66 18.51
CA THR A 68 0.37 13.57 17.04
C THR A 68 -1.04 13.36 16.48
N ALA A 69 -1.86 12.51 17.12
CA ALA A 69 -3.25 12.33 16.72
C ALA A 69 -4.07 13.62 16.90
N TYR A 70 -3.84 14.34 18.00
CA TYR A 70 -4.49 15.63 18.25
C TYR A 70 -4.07 16.70 17.24
N GLU A 71 -2.77 16.85 16.97
CA GLU A 71 -2.23 17.81 16.01
C GLU A 71 -2.75 17.54 14.59
N LYS A 72 -2.80 16.27 14.19
CA LYS A 72 -3.39 15.86 12.91
C LYS A 72 -4.86 16.22 12.84
N GLN A 73 -5.65 15.89 13.88
CA GLN A 73 -7.07 16.22 13.91
C GLN A 73 -7.30 17.74 13.87
N TYR A 74 -6.46 18.50 14.57
CA TYR A 74 -6.50 19.96 14.55
C TYR A 74 -6.21 20.49 13.14
N PHE A 75 -5.17 19.98 12.46
CA PHE A 75 -4.85 20.35 11.08
C PHE A 75 -5.98 20.01 10.10
N ASP A 76 -6.46 18.76 10.14
CA ASP A 76 -7.48 18.25 9.22
C ASP A 76 -8.82 19.02 9.35
N SER A 77 -9.13 19.54 10.55
CA SER A 77 -10.37 20.29 10.82
C SER A 77 -10.29 21.77 10.49
N HIS A 78 -9.10 22.39 10.51
CA HIS A 78 -8.95 23.84 10.28
C HIS A 78 -8.51 24.18 8.86
N LEU A 79 -7.76 23.30 8.20
CA LEU A 79 -7.21 23.57 6.86
C LEU A 79 -7.90 22.68 5.83
N ALA A 80 -7.60 21.39 5.89
CA ALA A 80 -8.22 20.29 5.16
C ALA A 80 -7.30 19.08 5.37
N PRO A 81 -7.78 17.85 5.13
CA PRO A 81 -6.92 16.69 5.07
C PRO A 81 -5.85 16.85 4.01
N PHE A 82 -4.65 16.36 4.31
CA PHE A 82 -3.58 16.30 3.34
C PHE A 82 -4.02 15.51 2.10
N TYR A 83 -3.72 16.03 0.90
CA TYR A 83 -4.13 15.44 -0.37
C TYR A 83 -3.50 14.05 -0.58
N ARG A 84 -4.13 13.27 -1.46
CA ARG A 84 -3.65 11.97 -1.94
C ARG A 84 -2.65 12.23 -3.06
N ILE A 85 -1.59 11.44 -3.12
CA ILE A 85 -0.49 11.64 -4.06
C ILE A 85 -0.44 10.44 -5.00
N GLU A 86 -0.57 10.71 -6.29
CA GLU A 86 -0.24 9.77 -7.35
C GLU A 86 1.02 10.26 -8.06
N GLN A 87 2.07 9.46 -8.05
CA GLN A 87 3.38 9.85 -8.56
C GLN A 87 3.82 8.93 -9.69
N LEU A 88 4.49 9.53 -10.67
CA LEU A 88 5.12 8.87 -11.80
C LEU A 88 6.55 9.41 -11.93
N VAL A 89 7.54 8.52 -11.93
CA VAL A 89 8.94 8.87 -12.07
C VAL A 89 9.49 8.18 -13.31
N LEU A 90 9.89 8.99 -14.30
CA LEU A 90 10.61 8.52 -15.48
C LEU A 90 12.07 8.82 -15.27
N ALA A 91 12.95 7.83 -15.45
CA ALA A 91 14.38 8.04 -15.29
C ALA A 91 15.17 7.39 -16.42
N THR A 92 16.26 8.03 -16.82
CA THR A 92 17.26 7.42 -17.69
C THR A 92 18.05 6.38 -16.89
N SER A 93 18.34 5.23 -17.52
CA SER A 93 19.16 4.21 -16.89
C SER A 93 20.63 4.44 -17.19
N ALA A 94 21.50 4.30 -16.18
CA ALA A 94 22.95 4.32 -16.32
C ALA A 94 23.52 2.99 -16.85
N SER A 95 22.81 2.31 -17.77
CA SER A 95 23.28 1.02 -18.29
C SER A 95 24.59 1.23 -19.06
N ASP A 96 25.68 0.72 -18.50
CA ASP A 96 27.08 0.75 -19.01
C ASP A 96 27.84 2.10 -18.96
N GLN A 97 27.23 3.18 -18.46
CA GLN A 97 27.89 4.48 -18.29
C GLN A 97 28.07 4.83 -16.80
N LEU A 98 29.13 5.59 -16.48
CA LEU A 98 29.41 6.01 -15.10
C LEU A 98 28.33 6.98 -14.56
N GLU A 99 27.66 7.70 -15.45
CA GLU A 99 26.58 8.65 -15.15
C GLU A 99 25.39 8.42 -16.09
N ALA A 100 24.17 8.60 -15.56
CA ALA A 100 22.96 8.50 -16.36
C ALA A 100 22.85 9.72 -17.30
N PRO A 101 22.45 9.54 -18.57
CA PRO A 101 22.30 10.67 -19.49
C PRO A 101 21.17 11.60 -19.03
N THR A 102 21.24 12.88 -19.40
CA THR A 102 20.16 13.82 -19.08
C THR A 102 18.82 13.38 -19.68
N ILE A 103 17.78 13.43 -18.87
CA ILE A 103 16.42 13.17 -19.32
C ILE A 103 15.81 14.40 -20.04
N VAL A 104 16.42 15.58 -19.89
CA VAL A 104 15.97 16.86 -20.44
C VAL A 104 16.29 16.95 -21.93
N ASN A 105 15.50 16.24 -22.76
CA ASN A 105 15.61 16.28 -24.22
C ASN A 105 14.23 16.26 -24.91
N ASP A 106 14.17 16.68 -26.18
CA ASP A 106 12.93 16.91 -26.93
C ASP A 106 12.06 15.65 -27.00
N ASN A 107 12.69 14.52 -27.29
CA ASN A 107 12.02 13.23 -27.44
C ASN A 107 11.36 12.80 -26.13
N ASN A 108 12.04 12.99 -25.00
CA ASN A 108 11.52 12.65 -23.69
C ASN A 108 10.38 13.59 -23.25
N PHE A 109 10.45 14.88 -23.59
CA PHE A 109 9.32 15.81 -23.38
C PHE A 109 8.10 15.40 -24.21
N LYS A 110 8.28 15.08 -25.49
CA LYS A 110 7.21 14.59 -26.37
C LYS A 110 6.59 13.29 -25.86
N LEU A 111 7.41 12.35 -25.38
CA LEU A 111 6.93 11.14 -24.71
C LEU A 111 6.09 11.50 -23.47
N LEU A 112 6.58 12.44 -22.65
CA LEU A 112 5.88 12.84 -21.43
C LEU A 112 4.52 13.50 -21.74
N PHE A 113 4.42 14.31 -22.81
CA PHE A 113 3.13 14.84 -23.28
C PHE A 113 2.16 13.73 -23.72
N GLN A 114 2.66 12.67 -24.38
CA GLN A 114 1.81 11.52 -24.75
C GLN A 114 1.28 10.79 -23.51
N ILE A 115 2.12 10.63 -22.48
CA ILE A 115 1.74 10.01 -21.21
C ILE A 115 0.72 10.87 -20.47
N GLN A 116 0.98 12.18 -20.36
CA GLN A 116 0.07 13.15 -19.74
C GLN A 116 -1.31 13.08 -20.40
N LYS A 117 -1.36 13.07 -21.74
CA LYS A 117 -2.61 12.93 -22.49
C LYS A 117 -3.38 11.65 -22.15
N LYS A 118 -2.70 10.50 -22.07
CA LYS A 118 -3.33 9.23 -21.69
C LYS A 118 -3.91 9.28 -20.28
N ILE A 119 -3.24 9.96 -19.35
CA ILE A 119 -3.71 10.13 -17.97
C ILE A 119 -4.92 11.08 -17.92
N ASP A 120 -4.89 12.17 -18.69
CA ASP A 120 -6.00 13.12 -18.77
C ASP A 120 -7.25 12.52 -19.45
N ASP A 121 -7.05 11.59 -20.38
CA ASP A 121 -8.12 10.84 -21.06
C ASP A 121 -8.66 9.66 -20.22
N LEU A 122 -7.98 9.30 -19.12
CA LEU A 122 -8.39 8.17 -18.27
C LEU A 122 -9.75 8.43 -17.61
N ARG A 123 -10.65 7.46 -17.75
CA ARG A 123 -12.00 7.49 -17.18
C ARG A 123 -12.25 6.21 -16.39
N ALA A 124 -12.44 6.35 -15.08
CA ALA A 124 -12.78 5.24 -14.20
C ALA A 124 -14.29 5.16 -13.98
N ASN A 125 -14.84 3.96 -13.87
CA ASN A 125 -16.25 3.76 -13.54
C ASN A 125 -16.40 3.45 -12.05
N TYR A 126 -17.16 4.26 -11.33
CA TYR A 126 -17.54 4.01 -9.95
C TYR A 126 -19.04 4.21 -9.75
N SER A 127 -19.76 3.14 -9.39
CA SER A 127 -21.21 3.15 -9.12
C SER A 127 -22.04 3.74 -10.28
N GLY A 128 -21.66 3.46 -11.53
CA GLY A 128 -22.34 3.96 -12.73
C GLY A 128 -22.02 5.43 -13.08
N SER A 129 -21.14 6.09 -12.32
CA SER A 129 -20.59 7.40 -12.63
C SER A 129 -19.19 7.27 -13.22
N THR A 130 -18.92 7.99 -14.29
CA THR A 130 -17.58 8.15 -14.84
C THR A 130 -16.81 9.20 -14.04
N VAL A 131 -15.60 8.87 -13.62
CA VAL A 131 -14.71 9.74 -12.83
C VAL A 131 -13.45 10.02 -13.65
N SER A 132 -13.14 11.30 -13.83
CA SER A 132 -11.90 11.77 -14.46
C SER A 132 -10.96 12.40 -13.42
N LEU A 133 -9.69 12.61 -13.81
CA LEU A 133 -8.72 13.33 -12.96
C LEU A 133 -9.22 14.74 -12.60
N ALA A 134 -9.81 15.45 -13.57
CA ALA A 134 -10.32 16.81 -13.39
C ALA A 134 -11.46 16.92 -12.35
N ASP A 135 -12.14 15.82 -12.05
CA ASP A 135 -13.23 15.76 -11.05
C ASP A 135 -12.70 15.59 -9.61
N ILE A 136 -11.49 15.04 -9.45
CA ILE A 136 -10.96 14.63 -8.15
C ILE A 136 -9.68 15.37 -7.74
N CYS A 137 -8.95 15.94 -8.70
CA CYS A 137 -7.68 16.63 -8.45
C CYS A 137 -7.84 17.85 -7.53
N LEU A 138 -6.76 18.20 -6.84
CA LEU A 138 -6.66 19.44 -6.06
C LEU A 138 -6.64 20.65 -6.99
N LYS A 139 -7.49 21.65 -6.73
CA LYS A 139 -7.59 22.89 -7.50
C LYS A 139 -7.43 24.11 -6.59
N PRO A 140 -6.22 24.71 -6.51
CA PRO A 140 -5.97 25.85 -5.64
C PRO A 140 -6.83 27.07 -6.01
N LEU A 141 -7.00 27.34 -7.30
CA LEU A 141 -7.77 28.47 -7.86
C LEU A 141 -9.05 28.00 -8.59
N SER A 142 -9.57 26.81 -8.25
CA SER A 142 -10.82 26.19 -8.73
C SER A 142 -10.93 25.70 -10.18
N THR A 143 -10.13 26.21 -11.12
CA THR A 143 -10.24 25.83 -12.55
C THR A 143 -9.42 24.58 -12.87
N ASP A 144 -8.11 24.68 -12.66
CA ASP A 144 -7.10 23.74 -13.14
C ASP A 144 -6.52 22.89 -12.02
N CYS A 145 -6.13 21.66 -12.36
CA CYS A 145 -5.49 20.74 -11.44
C CYS A 145 -4.08 21.20 -11.08
N ALA A 146 -3.70 21.04 -9.81
CA ALA A 146 -2.35 21.29 -9.32
C ALA A 146 -1.33 20.21 -9.74
N THR A 147 -1.36 19.75 -10.99
CA THR A 147 -0.43 18.76 -11.52
C THR A 147 0.99 19.35 -11.49
N GLN A 148 1.91 18.68 -10.81
CA GLN A 148 3.31 19.06 -10.74
C GLN A 148 4.08 18.24 -11.77
N SER A 149 4.51 18.91 -12.84
CA SER A 149 5.26 18.30 -13.94
C SER A 149 6.09 19.36 -14.63
N VAL A 150 7.21 18.97 -15.24
CA VAL A 150 8.01 19.85 -16.09
C VAL A 150 7.23 20.40 -17.28
N LEU A 151 6.16 19.70 -17.69
CA LEU A 151 5.26 20.16 -18.75
C LEU A 151 4.48 21.44 -18.39
N GLN A 152 4.40 21.79 -17.09
CA GLN A 152 3.73 23.02 -16.66
C GLN A 152 4.44 24.30 -17.10
N TYR A 153 5.76 24.26 -17.38
CA TYR A 153 6.46 25.40 -17.99
C TYR A 153 5.94 25.75 -19.39
N PHE A 154 5.22 24.82 -20.01
CA PHE A 154 4.50 25.01 -21.27
C PHE A 154 2.97 25.01 -21.07
N GLN A 155 2.50 25.18 -19.83
CA GLN A 155 1.09 25.11 -19.44
C GLN A 155 0.36 23.86 -19.96
N LEU A 156 1.06 22.71 -19.97
CA LEU A 156 0.55 21.43 -20.47
C LEU A 156 0.11 21.46 -21.96
N ASP A 157 0.55 22.46 -22.74
CA ASP A 157 0.25 22.57 -24.17
C ASP A 157 1.45 22.10 -25.03
N PRO A 158 1.32 20.97 -25.77
CA PRO A 158 2.36 20.49 -26.67
C PRO A 158 2.77 21.51 -27.73
N LYS A 159 1.85 22.38 -28.19
CA LYS A 159 2.16 23.37 -29.23
C LYS A 159 3.13 24.43 -28.73
N LYS A 160 2.95 24.87 -27.48
CA LYS A 160 3.89 25.83 -26.86
C LYS A 160 5.28 25.23 -26.73
N HIS A 161 5.37 23.93 -26.47
CA HIS A 161 6.65 23.23 -26.45
C HIS A 161 7.30 23.18 -27.83
N ASP A 162 6.54 22.88 -28.88
CA ASP A 162 7.04 22.88 -30.26
C ASP A 162 7.52 24.28 -30.72
N ASP A 163 6.85 25.36 -30.26
CA ASP A 163 7.19 26.74 -30.62
C ASP A 163 8.40 27.29 -29.84
N LEU A 164 8.46 27.03 -28.53
CA LEU A 164 9.49 27.59 -27.62
C LEU A 164 10.74 26.70 -27.49
N GLY A 165 10.57 25.39 -27.71
CA GLY A 165 11.63 24.39 -27.57
C GLY A 165 12.07 24.15 -26.12
N ILE A 166 13.11 23.32 -25.99
CA ILE A 166 13.67 22.91 -24.68
C ILE A 166 14.35 24.08 -23.95
N ASP A 167 14.90 25.05 -24.70
CA ASP A 167 15.65 26.14 -24.08
C ASP A 167 14.77 27.00 -23.18
N HIS A 168 13.45 27.08 -23.46
CA HIS A 168 12.47 27.66 -22.54
C HIS A 168 12.36 26.88 -21.23
N ALA A 169 12.37 25.54 -21.27
CA ALA A 169 12.37 24.74 -20.04
C ALA A 169 13.63 25.00 -19.20
N LYS A 170 14.81 25.05 -19.84
CA LYS A 170 16.07 25.37 -19.15
C LYS A 170 16.06 26.78 -18.54
N PHE A 171 15.53 27.76 -19.28
CA PHE A 171 15.34 29.12 -18.78
C PHE A 171 14.43 29.13 -17.55
N CYS A 172 13.31 28.40 -17.60
CA CYS A 172 12.38 28.27 -16.48
C CYS A 172 12.99 27.53 -15.29
N PHE A 173 13.96 26.63 -15.46
CA PHE A 173 14.63 26.01 -14.31
C PHE A 173 15.36 27.05 -13.43
N GLU A 174 15.87 28.12 -14.04
CA GLU A 174 16.56 29.20 -13.31
C GLU A 174 15.61 30.31 -12.86
N HIS A 175 14.50 30.53 -13.58
CA HIS A 175 13.60 31.67 -13.39
C HIS A 175 12.15 31.27 -13.01
N TYR A 176 11.93 30.06 -12.48
CA TYR A 176 10.60 29.48 -12.24
C TYR A 176 9.65 30.34 -11.39
N SER A 177 10.17 31.22 -10.53
CA SER A 177 9.41 32.12 -9.67
C SER A 177 9.45 33.59 -10.09
N SER A 178 10.35 33.96 -10.98
CA SER A 178 10.61 35.36 -11.37
C SER A 178 9.92 35.73 -12.67
N GLU A 179 9.62 34.76 -13.53
CA GLU A 179 9.05 34.99 -14.87
C GLU A 179 7.63 34.43 -14.99
N GLU A 180 6.69 35.25 -15.48
CA GLU A 180 5.29 34.86 -15.60
C GLU A 180 5.06 33.76 -16.67
N THR A 181 5.89 33.74 -17.71
CA THR A 181 5.80 32.72 -18.78
C THR A 181 6.10 31.30 -18.30
N CYS A 182 6.77 31.17 -17.15
CA CYS A 182 7.09 29.89 -16.50
C CYS A 182 6.02 29.45 -15.48
N LEU A 183 4.97 30.25 -15.26
CA LEU A 183 3.90 29.86 -14.34
C LEU A 183 3.08 28.69 -14.91
N SER A 184 2.65 27.81 -14.02
CA SER A 184 1.76 26.70 -14.34
C SER A 184 0.37 27.18 -14.80
N THR A 185 -0.41 26.25 -15.33
CA THR A 185 -1.85 26.46 -15.65
C THR A 185 -2.66 27.03 -14.48
N PHE A 186 -2.32 26.64 -13.25
CA PHE A 186 -2.96 27.14 -12.02
C PHE A 186 -2.24 28.35 -11.40
N GLN A 187 -1.46 29.09 -12.20
CA GLN A 187 -0.80 30.35 -11.86
C GLN A 187 0.18 30.28 -10.68
N SER A 188 0.71 29.10 -10.38
CA SER A 188 1.74 28.91 -9.37
C SER A 188 3.11 28.68 -10.02
N PRO A 189 4.20 29.19 -9.42
CA PRO A 189 5.53 28.74 -9.77
C PRO A 189 5.69 27.24 -9.46
N ILE A 190 6.47 26.55 -10.29
CA ILE A 190 6.81 25.13 -10.11
C ILE A 190 8.30 25.04 -9.82
N ASP A 191 8.64 24.62 -8.60
CA ASP A 191 10.02 24.44 -8.18
C ASP A 191 10.64 23.24 -8.92
N PRO A 192 11.73 23.43 -9.69
CA PRO A 192 12.42 22.36 -10.42
C PRO A 192 12.83 21.20 -9.52
N SER A 193 13.15 21.44 -8.24
CA SER A 193 13.54 20.40 -7.29
C SER A 193 12.41 19.41 -6.95
N THR A 194 11.15 19.78 -7.23
CA THR A 194 9.98 18.92 -7.00
C THR A 194 9.58 18.09 -8.22
N ILE A 195 10.04 18.47 -9.41
CA ILE A 195 9.66 17.86 -10.70
C ILE A 195 10.83 17.21 -11.46
N LEU A 196 12.06 17.46 -11.01
CA LEU A 196 13.28 16.85 -11.56
C LEU A 196 13.99 16.06 -10.46
N GLY A 197 14.77 15.06 -10.86
CA GLY A 197 15.58 14.24 -9.96
C GLY A 197 16.94 13.89 -10.55
N GLY A 198 17.87 13.55 -9.66
CA GLY A 198 19.21 13.06 -10.03
C GLY A 198 20.04 14.07 -10.80
N PHE A 199 20.12 15.30 -10.28
CA PHE A 199 20.97 16.39 -10.76
C PHE A 199 22.04 16.77 -9.72
N PRO A 200 23.22 17.26 -10.14
CA PRO A 200 24.26 17.70 -9.21
C PRO A 200 24.02 19.15 -8.73
N GLY A 201 23.90 19.32 -7.41
CA GLY A 201 23.74 20.65 -6.80
C GLY A 201 22.47 21.35 -7.28
N SER A 202 22.62 22.45 -8.02
CA SER A 202 21.52 23.22 -8.61
C SER A 202 21.47 23.16 -10.14
N ASN A 203 22.20 22.23 -10.77
CA ASN A 203 22.22 22.10 -12.23
C ASN A 203 21.08 21.21 -12.74
N PHE A 204 19.88 21.77 -12.82
CA PHE A 204 18.67 21.07 -13.25
C PHE A 204 18.72 20.56 -14.71
N THR A 205 19.57 21.13 -15.56
CA THR A 205 19.72 20.71 -16.96
C THR A 205 20.33 19.30 -17.09
N GLU A 206 21.10 18.87 -16.10
CA GLU A 206 21.72 17.55 -16.02
C GLU A 206 20.86 16.52 -15.26
N ALA A 207 19.59 16.84 -14.98
CA ALA A 207 18.69 15.91 -14.32
C ALA A 207 18.54 14.59 -15.11
N SER A 208 18.50 13.48 -14.39
CA SER A 208 18.34 12.12 -14.93
C SER A 208 16.92 11.57 -14.78
N ALA A 209 16.05 12.26 -14.03
CA ALA A 209 14.67 11.84 -13.82
C ALA A 209 13.66 12.99 -13.91
N PHE A 210 12.49 12.70 -14.46
CA PHE A 210 11.28 13.49 -14.35
C PHE A 210 10.41 12.91 -13.24
N VAL A 211 9.98 13.77 -12.32
CA VAL A 211 9.03 13.44 -11.26
C VAL A 211 7.73 14.16 -11.57
N ILE A 212 6.67 13.40 -11.75
CA ILE A 212 5.33 13.91 -12.03
C ILE A 212 4.45 13.54 -10.87
N THR A 213 3.80 14.53 -10.29
CA THR A 213 2.91 14.34 -9.14
C THR A 213 1.53 14.88 -9.46
N TYR A 214 0.52 14.06 -9.26
CA TYR A 214 -0.89 14.42 -9.34
C TYR A 214 -1.44 14.49 -7.91
N PRO A 215 -1.76 15.67 -7.38
CA PRO A 215 -2.42 15.81 -6.09
C PRO A 215 -3.94 15.62 -6.26
N VAL A 216 -4.52 14.68 -5.52
CA VAL A 216 -5.95 14.38 -5.50
C VAL A 216 -6.56 14.77 -4.16
N ASN A 217 -7.75 15.36 -4.17
CA ASN A 217 -8.42 15.79 -2.94
C ASN A 217 -8.68 14.61 -2.02
N ASN A 218 -8.28 14.75 -0.76
CA ASN A 218 -8.53 13.78 0.28
C ASN A 218 -9.70 14.21 1.17
N LYS A 219 -10.42 13.25 1.74
CA LYS A 219 -11.47 13.48 2.71
C LYS A 219 -11.21 12.65 3.96
N VAL A 220 -11.52 13.22 5.14
CA VAL A 220 -11.46 12.47 6.41
C VAL A 220 -12.49 11.36 6.33
N GLU A 221 -12.04 10.12 6.44
CA GLU A 221 -12.89 8.96 6.26
C GLU A 221 -13.81 8.73 7.48
N THR A 222 -15.06 9.17 7.37
CA THR A 222 -16.10 9.01 8.40
C THR A 222 -16.96 7.76 8.16
N THR A 223 -17.34 7.53 6.90
CA THR A 223 -18.28 6.46 6.48
C THR A 223 -17.64 5.39 5.60
N GLY A 224 -16.41 5.61 5.11
CA GLY A 224 -15.65 4.64 4.29
C GLY A 224 -15.88 4.75 2.78
N GLN A 225 -16.70 5.71 2.31
CA GLN A 225 -17.05 5.87 0.89
C GLN A 225 -16.59 7.21 0.29
N GLU A 226 -16.14 8.15 1.11
CA GLU A 226 -15.84 9.53 0.69
C GLU A 226 -14.70 9.61 -0.33
N ASN A 227 -13.71 8.70 -0.20
CA ASN A 227 -12.57 8.60 -1.11
C ASN A 227 -12.72 7.48 -2.16
N ALA A 228 -13.87 6.82 -2.23
CA ALA A 228 -14.03 5.64 -3.09
C ALA A 228 -13.95 5.96 -4.59
N LYS A 229 -14.38 7.16 -5.00
CA LYS A 229 -14.20 7.66 -6.37
C LYS A 229 -12.72 7.84 -6.72
N ALA A 230 -11.94 8.44 -5.82
CA ALA A 230 -10.50 8.62 -5.98
C ALA A 230 -9.80 7.27 -6.07
N MET A 231 -10.08 6.35 -5.13
CA MET A 231 -9.52 4.98 -5.17
C MET A 231 -9.87 4.21 -6.45
N ALA A 232 -11.08 4.41 -7.00
CA ALA A 232 -11.45 3.79 -8.27
C ALA A 232 -10.62 4.34 -9.44
N TRP A 233 -10.38 5.65 -9.46
CA TRP A 233 -9.51 6.28 -10.45
C TRP A 233 -8.04 5.86 -10.27
N GLU A 234 -7.53 5.82 -9.05
CA GLU A 234 -6.17 5.37 -8.73
C GLU A 234 -5.91 3.94 -9.22
N ARG A 235 -6.85 3.02 -9.02
CA ARG A 235 -6.74 1.64 -9.55
C ARG A 235 -6.70 1.60 -11.08
N ALA A 236 -7.54 2.39 -11.74
CA ALA A 236 -7.52 2.52 -13.19
C ALA A 236 -6.20 3.12 -13.69
N TYR A 237 -5.66 4.09 -12.96
CA TYR A 237 -4.35 4.72 -13.23
C TYR A 237 -3.23 3.69 -13.13
N ILE A 238 -3.19 2.89 -12.07
CA ILE A 238 -2.19 1.82 -11.91
C ILE A 238 -2.26 0.81 -13.07
N ASN A 239 -3.46 0.43 -13.51
CA ASN A 239 -3.63 -0.48 -14.64
C ASN A 239 -3.16 0.16 -15.96
N LEU A 240 -3.55 1.41 -16.24
CA LEU A 240 -3.07 2.17 -17.40
C LEU A 240 -1.54 2.25 -17.42
N VAL A 241 -0.94 2.52 -16.26
CA VAL A 241 0.52 2.63 -16.16
C VAL A 241 1.19 1.29 -16.44
N LYS A 242 0.68 0.19 -15.88
CA LYS A 242 1.24 -1.16 -16.08
C LYS A 242 1.07 -1.68 -17.51
N GLU A 243 -0.11 -1.49 -18.09
CA GLU A 243 -0.47 -2.13 -19.36
C GLU A 243 -0.06 -1.33 -20.59
N GLU A 244 -0.07 0.00 -20.51
CA GLU A 244 0.16 0.87 -21.68
C GLU A 244 1.40 1.75 -21.54
N ILE A 245 1.55 2.46 -20.42
CA ILE A 245 2.63 3.45 -20.26
C ILE A 245 3.98 2.75 -20.06
N LEU A 246 4.04 1.70 -19.25
CA LEU A 246 5.27 0.98 -18.96
C LEU A 246 5.92 0.42 -20.24
N PRO A 247 5.20 -0.30 -21.14
CA PRO A 247 5.77 -0.72 -22.42
C PRO A 247 6.26 0.45 -23.29
N MET A 248 5.53 1.58 -23.30
CA MET A 248 5.90 2.77 -24.08
C MET A 248 7.22 3.39 -23.59
N VAL A 249 7.40 3.48 -22.27
CA VAL A 249 8.62 4.03 -21.65
C VAL A 249 9.81 3.09 -21.85
N LEU A 250 9.61 1.78 -21.69
CA LEU A 250 10.65 0.78 -21.94
C LEU A 250 11.11 0.77 -23.40
N ALA A 251 10.21 1.00 -24.35
CA ALA A 251 10.57 1.12 -25.78
C ALA A 251 11.51 2.29 -26.09
N GLN A 252 11.60 3.29 -25.20
CA GLN A 252 12.50 4.44 -25.31
C GLN A 252 13.78 4.27 -24.46
N ASN A 253 14.07 3.06 -23.97
CA ASN A 253 15.19 2.76 -23.06
C ASN A 253 15.17 3.58 -21.75
N LEU A 254 13.97 3.95 -21.29
CA LEU A 254 13.77 4.62 -20.01
C LEU A 254 13.21 3.65 -18.97
N THR A 255 13.38 4.01 -17.71
CA THR A 255 12.81 3.30 -16.57
C THR A 255 11.61 4.07 -16.02
N LEU A 256 10.63 3.33 -15.51
CA LEU A 256 9.40 3.88 -14.96
C LEU A 256 9.17 3.34 -13.55
N SER A 257 9.00 4.25 -12.60
CA SER A 257 8.48 3.93 -11.26
C SER A 257 7.19 4.71 -11.06
N PHE A 258 6.23 4.13 -10.34
CA PHE A 258 4.96 4.79 -10.07
C PHE A 258 4.41 4.35 -8.72
N SER A 259 3.60 5.22 -8.13
CA SER A 259 2.87 4.94 -6.89
C SER A 259 1.52 5.65 -6.92
N SER A 260 0.59 5.10 -6.15
CA SER A 260 -0.65 5.77 -5.77
C SER A 260 -0.90 5.56 -4.29
N GLU A 261 -1.67 6.44 -3.68
CA GLU A 261 -1.99 6.35 -2.25
C GLU A 261 -2.69 5.02 -1.89
N SER A 262 -3.58 4.50 -2.75
CA SER A 262 -4.23 3.19 -2.53
C SER A 262 -3.33 1.97 -2.80
N SER A 263 -2.26 2.12 -3.59
CA SER A 263 -1.40 0.99 -3.97
C SER A 263 -0.74 0.29 -2.78
N ILE A 264 -0.34 1.04 -1.76
CA ILE A 264 0.27 0.48 -0.53
C ILE A 264 -0.71 -0.45 0.18
N LYS A 265 -1.97 0.01 0.32
CA LYS A 265 -3.02 -0.77 0.98
C LYS A 265 -3.39 -2.01 0.17
N ASP A 266 -3.53 -1.87 -1.14
CA ASP A 266 -3.89 -2.99 -2.02
C ASP A 266 -2.76 -4.04 -2.06
N GLU A 267 -1.49 -3.62 -2.07
CA GLU A 267 -0.35 -4.54 -2.08
C GLU A 267 -0.15 -5.26 -0.75
N LEU A 268 -0.35 -4.58 0.39
CA LEU A 268 -0.34 -5.22 1.71
C LEU A 268 -1.44 -6.28 1.84
N ASN A 269 -2.64 -6.01 1.32
CA ASN A 269 -3.72 -6.98 1.30
C ASN A 269 -3.39 -8.19 0.42
N ARG A 270 -2.77 -7.96 -0.75
CA ARG A 270 -2.35 -9.02 -1.66
C ARG A 270 -1.37 -9.97 -0.98
N GLU A 271 -0.32 -9.43 -0.35
CA GLU A 271 0.67 -10.22 0.39
C GLU A 271 0.03 -10.99 1.56
N SER A 272 -0.83 -10.35 2.35
CA SER A 272 -1.52 -11.04 3.46
C SER A 272 -2.38 -12.22 3.00
N THR A 273 -2.96 -12.15 1.81
CA THR A 273 -3.77 -13.27 1.27
C THR A 273 -2.91 -14.38 0.66
N ALA A 274 -1.74 -14.05 0.12
CA ALA A 274 -0.83 -15.03 -0.49
C ALA A 274 -0.31 -16.05 0.54
N ASP A 275 -0.05 -15.59 1.76
CA ASP A 275 0.50 -16.45 2.83
C ASP A 275 -0.53 -17.39 3.48
N ALA A 276 -1.83 -17.17 3.26
CA ALA A 276 -2.90 -17.94 3.90
C ALA A 276 -2.82 -19.44 3.58
N ILE A 277 -2.47 -19.79 2.34
CA ILE A 277 -2.36 -21.19 1.89
C ILE A 277 -1.21 -21.91 2.61
N THR A 278 -0.06 -21.25 2.70
CA THR A 278 1.13 -21.78 3.39
C THR A 278 0.83 -22.05 4.86
N ILE A 279 0.12 -21.15 5.52
CA ILE A 279 -0.33 -21.32 6.91
C ILE A 279 -1.25 -22.55 7.03
N VAL A 280 -2.23 -22.72 6.15
CA VAL A 280 -3.14 -23.88 6.18
C VAL A 280 -2.38 -25.20 6.03
N ILE A 281 -1.43 -25.27 5.10
CA ILE A 281 -0.58 -26.46 4.92
C ILE A 281 0.22 -26.76 6.20
N SER A 282 0.78 -25.73 6.84
CA SER A 282 1.51 -25.90 8.11
C SER A 282 0.66 -26.55 9.20
N TYR A 283 -0.61 -26.13 9.35
CA TYR A 283 -1.54 -26.70 10.33
C TYR A 283 -1.91 -28.15 10.01
N ILE A 284 -2.07 -28.50 8.73
CA ILE A 284 -2.33 -29.88 8.29
C ILE A 284 -1.15 -30.79 8.65
N VAL A 285 0.08 -30.35 8.38
CA VAL A 285 1.29 -31.14 8.70
C VAL A 285 1.46 -31.30 10.21
N MET A 286 1.26 -30.24 11.00
CA MET A 286 1.28 -30.32 12.46
C MET A 286 0.23 -31.30 12.98
N PHE A 287 -1.00 -31.26 12.45
CA PHE A 287 -2.07 -32.18 12.81
C PHE A 287 -1.71 -33.64 12.48
N ALA A 288 -1.16 -33.88 11.29
CA ALA A 288 -0.72 -35.21 10.87
C ALA A 288 0.39 -35.75 11.78
N TYR A 289 1.37 -34.91 12.14
CA TYR A 289 2.45 -35.26 13.06
C TYR A 289 1.93 -35.64 14.45
N ILE A 290 1.07 -34.82 15.04
CA ILE A 290 0.48 -35.09 16.36
C ILE A 290 -0.33 -36.41 16.34
N SER A 291 -1.13 -36.60 15.28
CA SER A 291 -1.93 -37.82 15.11
C SER A 291 -1.06 -39.07 14.99
N PHE A 292 0.05 -39.00 14.24
CA PHE A 292 0.97 -40.13 14.06
C PHE A 292 1.79 -40.44 15.33
N THR A 293 2.18 -39.42 16.08
CA THR A 293 3.03 -39.60 17.27
C THR A 293 2.26 -40.13 18.48
N LEU A 294 0.99 -39.77 18.63
CA LEU A 294 0.12 -40.23 19.72
C LEU A 294 -0.62 -41.55 19.42
N GLY A 295 -0.69 -41.96 18.14
CA GLY A 295 -1.32 -43.21 17.74
C GLY A 295 -0.50 -44.44 18.14
N ASP A 296 -1.14 -45.44 18.76
CA ASP A 296 -0.51 -46.74 18.98
C ASP A 296 -0.21 -47.42 17.64
N ARG A 297 1.06 -47.75 17.43
CA ARG A 297 1.55 -48.29 16.15
C ARG A 297 1.06 -49.72 15.95
N PRO A 298 0.31 -50.04 14.88
CA PRO A 298 0.08 -51.44 14.52
C PRO A 298 1.40 -52.05 14.05
N SER A 299 1.86 -53.08 14.78
CA SER A 299 3.15 -53.78 14.61
C SER A 299 3.44 -54.37 13.23
N ARG A 300 2.49 -54.32 12.28
CA ARG A 300 2.63 -54.92 10.94
C ARG A 300 3.24 -54.03 9.86
N LEU A 301 3.10 -52.70 9.93
CA LEU A 301 3.51 -51.81 8.83
C LEU A 301 5.00 -51.40 8.90
N TRP A 302 5.64 -51.49 10.06
CA TRP A 302 7.06 -51.17 10.23
C TRP A 302 8.01 -52.32 9.84
N ALA A 303 7.52 -53.55 9.72
CA ALA A 303 8.33 -54.68 9.23
C ALA A 303 8.77 -54.50 7.75
N LEU A 304 8.08 -53.64 6.99
CA LEU A 304 8.40 -53.36 5.59
C LEU A 304 9.35 -52.17 5.41
N PHE A 305 9.45 -51.25 6.37
CA PHE A 305 10.30 -50.05 6.26
C PHE A 305 11.62 -50.13 7.03
N VAL A 306 11.78 -51.09 7.96
CA VAL A 306 13.05 -51.31 8.69
C VAL A 306 13.90 -52.44 8.09
N SER A 307 13.40 -53.10 7.03
CA SER A 307 14.15 -54.12 6.29
C SER A 307 14.65 -53.63 4.93
N SER A 308 15.07 -52.36 4.83
CA SER A 308 15.92 -51.86 3.75
C SER A 308 17.00 -50.93 4.27
#